data_AF-A0A8T5T4T5-F1
#
_entry.id   AF-A0A8T5T4T5-F1
#
_cell.length_a   1.000
_cell.length_b   1.000
_cell.length_c   1.000
_cell.angle_alpha   90.00
_cell.angle_beta   90.00
_cell.angle_gamma   90.00
#
_symmetry.space_group_name_H-M   'P 1'
#
loop_
_entity.id
_entity.type
_entity.pdbx_description
1 polymer ?
#
loop_
_entity_poly.entity_id
_entity_poly.type
_entity_poly.pdbx_seq_one_letter_code
_entity_poly.pdbx_strand_id
1 'polypeptide(L)'
;MTATPREIENDNQPKMKRIASLDFQRGFAIWMMVFLHVFNHIWDYSGISVDDLFSDINFGLSLTMIIIAFFGGFAGYFILISSVVNGLATTKSALKGTQPNKLLFKRILTGVGILIAGRITETLGYYGYFGRVLTSGNSILQATTWTDPFSVSFFWRRIFMMEALQIIGWCQIITGLIAFILIRKGGVQKFTRNLIIYVSLAVIVLVASPFMWNWIDNLSWPNLPTAQLIDNWQIASADASYYYTWPSEVLQSENASFLTYICVLLTGDLYPIFPFLAISFIGTAWGLLLAKPKL
;
A
#
# COMPACT_ATOMS: atom_id res chain seq x y z
N MET A 1 -2.54 38.51 39.06
CA MET A 1 -2.68 37.29 38.23
C MET A 1 -1.44 36.45 38.44
N THR A 2 -1.51 35.50 39.38
CA THR A 2 -0.44 34.57 39.71
C THR A 2 -0.45 33.44 38.69
N ALA A 3 0.61 33.35 37.88
CA ALA A 3 0.79 32.23 36.97
C ALA A 3 0.77 30.94 37.79
N THR A 4 -0.12 30.01 37.44
CA THR A 4 -0.19 28.72 38.11
C THR A 4 1.11 27.95 37.88
N PRO A 5 1.65 27.20 38.87
CA PRO A 5 2.95 26.50 38.78
C PRO A 5 3.12 25.48 37.64
N ARG A 6 2.12 25.27 36.79
CA ARG A 6 2.16 24.31 35.67
C ARG A 6 2.74 24.86 34.36
N GLU A 7 2.93 26.16 34.22
CA GLU A 7 3.43 26.73 32.96
C GLU A 7 4.96 26.75 32.84
N ILE A 8 5.70 26.66 33.95
CA ILE A 8 7.17 26.80 33.95
C ILE A 8 7.87 25.46 33.63
N GLU A 9 7.18 24.32 33.71
CA GLU A 9 7.80 23.00 33.54
C GLU A 9 7.84 22.48 32.08
N ASN A 10 7.38 23.27 31.11
CA ASN A 10 7.28 22.80 29.72
C ASN A 10 8.45 23.21 28.79
N ASP A 11 9.35 24.10 29.23
CA ASP A 11 10.40 24.64 28.34
C ASP A 11 11.68 23.77 28.26
N ASN A 12 11.83 22.79 29.16
CA ASN A 12 12.99 21.88 29.18
C ASN A 12 12.71 20.49 28.62
N GLN A 13 11.59 20.28 27.93
CA GLN A 13 11.34 19.02 27.22
C GLN A 13 12.33 18.92 26.04
N PRO A 14 13.25 17.94 26.01
CA PRO A 14 14.22 17.83 24.93
C PRO A 14 13.49 17.73 23.59
N LYS A 15 13.76 18.70 22.71
CA LYS A 15 13.25 18.70 21.32
C LYS A 15 13.57 17.34 20.72
N MET A 16 12.57 16.71 20.09
CA MET A 16 12.75 15.41 19.45
C MET A 16 13.92 15.51 18.48
N LYS A 17 15.04 14.84 18.79
CA LYS A 17 16.06 14.59 17.79
C LYS A 17 15.41 13.71 16.74
N ARG A 18 15.06 14.35 15.62
CA ARG A 18 14.57 13.70 14.42
C ARG A 18 15.56 12.58 14.10
N ILE A 19 15.07 11.35 13.98
CA ILE A 19 15.94 10.20 13.73
C ILE A 19 16.28 10.25 12.24
N ALA A 20 17.37 10.95 11.91
CA ALA A 20 17.80 11.19 10.54
C ALA A 20 17.93 9.89 9.72
N SER A 21 18.31 8.77 10.37
CA SER A 21 18.38 7.46 9.72
C SER A 21 17.03 6.93 9.25
N LEU A 22 15.93 7.17 9.98
CA LEU A 22 14.59 6.74 9.58
C LEU A 22 14.04 7.58 8.43
N ASP A 23 14.29 8.89 8.46
CA ASP A 23 13.93 9.77 7.34
C ASP A 23 14.74 9.41 6.07
N PHE A 24 16.02 9.09 6.23
CA PHE A 24 16.87 8.60 5.13
C PHE A 24 16.34 7.29 4.55
N GLN A 25 16.02 6.29 5.39
CA GLN A 25 15.45 5.02 4.93
C GLN A 25 14.14 5.20 4.17
N ARG A 26 13.27 6.12 4.62
CA ARG A 26 12.03 6.45 3.91
C ARG A 26 12.32 7.11 2.54
N GLY A 27 13.24 8.07 2.49
CA GLY A 27 13.64 8.72 1.24
C GLY A 27 14.27 7.75 0.25
N PHE A 28 15.16 6.88 0.75
CA PHE A 28 15.78 5.82 -0.03
C PHE A 28 14.75 4.83 -0.59
N ALA A 29 13.77 4.41 0.22
CA ALA A 29 12.70 3.52 -0.24
C ALA A 29 11.84 4.15 -1.34
N ILE A 30 11.49 5.44 -1.22
CA ILE A 30 10.78 6.16 -2.28
C ILE A 30 11.62 6.25 -3.55
N TRP A 31 12.91 6.57 -3.41
CA TRP A 31 13.83 6.66 -4.54
C TRP A 31 13.98 5.32 -5.26
N MET A 32 14.17 4.22 -4.52
CA MET A 32 14.24 2.87 -5.09
C MET A 32 12.94 2.47 -5.80
N MET A 33 11.77 2.83 -5.25
CA MET A 33 10.49 2.55 -5.89
C MET A 33 10.33 3.31 -7.22
N VAL A 34 10.72 4.59 -7.25
CA VAL A 34 10.71 5.38 -8.49
C VAL A 34 11.70 4.82 -9.50
N PHE A 35 12.91 4.48 -9.06
CA PHE A 35 13.91 3.84 -9.92
C PHE A 35 13.37 2.56 -10.55
N LEU A 36 12.71 1.70 -9.76
CA LEU A 36 12.13 0.47 -10.26
C LEU A 36 11.01 0.70 -11.28
N HIS A 37 10.10 1.64 -11.01
CA HIS A 37 9.06 1.98 -11.99
C HIS A 37 9.65 2.52 -13.29
N VAL A 38 10.67 3.38 -13.23
CA VAL A 38 11.37 3.89 -14.42
C VAL A 38 12.07 2.74 -15.15
N PHE A 39 12.72 1.83 -14.42
CA PHE A 39 13.39 0.68 -15.01
C PHE A 39 12.39 -0.24 -15.72
N ASN A 40 11.29 -0.61 -15.07
CA ASN A 40 10.23 -1.45 -15.66
C ASN A 40 9.62 -0.80 -16.91
N HIS A 41 9.63 0.53 -17.02
CA HIS A 41 9.20 1.23 -18.23
C HIS A 41 10.21 1.16 -19.37
N ILE A 42 11.51 1.18 -19.06
CA ILE A 42 12.56 1.10 -20.06
C ILE A 42 12.70 -0.34 -20.55
N TRP A 43 12.50 -1.31 -19.65
CA TRP A 43 12.69 -2.73 -19.92
C TRP A 43 11.39 -3.49 -19.64
N ASP A 44 10.61 -3.74 -20.70
CA ASP A 44 9.43 -4.61 -20.62
C ASP A 44 9.88 -6.08 -20.68
N TYR A 45 9.94 -6.71 -19.51
CA TYR A 45 10.27 -8.13 -19.36
C TYR A 45 9.02 -9.00 -19.18
N SER A 46 7.81 -8.45 -19.37
CA SER A 46 6.56 -9.19 -19.16
C SER A 46 6.39 -10.41 -20.08
N GLY A 47 7.08 -10.42 -21.22
CA GLY A 47 7.06 -11.53 -22.19
C GLY A 47 8.21 -12.54 -22.07
N ILE A 48 9.11 -12.41 -21.09
CA ILE A 48 10.26 -13.31 -20.94
C ILE A 48 9.92 -14.37 -19.89
N SER A 49 9.83 -15.64 -20.29
CA SER A 49 9.61 -16.71 -19.32
C SER A 49 10.84 -16.87 -18.41
N VAL A 50 10.62 -17.37 -17.19
CA VAL A 50 11.73 -17.61 -16.23
C VAL A 50 12.75 -18.57 -16.83
N ASP A 51 12.30 -19.56 -17.61
CA ASP A 51 13.16 -20.55 -18.25
C ASP A 51 14.04 -19.89 -19.34
N ASP A 52 13.47 -18.99 -20.15
CA ASP A 52 14.21 -18.21 -21.17
C ASP A 52 15.24 -17.26 -20.52
N LEU A 53 14.95 -16.80 -19.30
CA LEU A 53 15.81 -15.92 -18.50
C LEU A 53 17.12 -16.57 -18.06
N PHE A 54 17.15 -17.91 -18.02
CA PHE A 54 18.32 -18.70 -17.60
C PHE A 54 18.94 -19.52 -18.73
N SER A 55 18.25 -19.76 -19.85
CA SER A 55 18.77 -20.53 -20.99
C SER A 55 19.62 -19.68 -21.95
N ASP A 56 19.19 -18.45 -22.27
CA ASP A 56 19.74 -17.69 -23.40
C ASP A 56 20.22 -16.27 -23.06
N ILE A 57 19.99 -15.82 -21.82
CA ILE A 57 20.37 -14.46 -21.39
C ILE A 57 21.78 -14.43 -20.79
N ASN A 58 22.56 -13.40 -21.13
CA ASN A 58 23.86 -13.12 -20.51
C ASN A 58 23.73 -13.07 -18.97
N PHE A 59 24.56 -13.82 -18.26
CA PHE A 59 24.58 -13.87 -16.79
C PHE A 59 24.48 -12.50 -16.11
N GLY A 60 25.13 -11.46 -16.67
CA GLY A 60 25.04 -10.10 -16.15
C GLY A 60 23.64 -9.49 -16.21
N LEU A 61 22.89 -9.78 -17.28
CA LEU A 61 21.49 -9.33 -17.41
C LEU A 61 20.57 -10.14 -16.50
N SER A 62 20.74 -11.47 -16.41
CA SER A 62 19.94 -12.31 -15.48
C SER A 62 20.16 -11.90 -14.02
N LEU A 63 21.41 -11.62 -13.63
CA LEU A 63 21.73 -11.10 -12.29
C LEU A 63 21.08 -9.72 -12.07
N THR A 64 21.10 -8.84 -13.07
CA THR A 64 20.44 -7.54 -13.00
C THR A 64 18.92 -7.69 -12.82
N MET A 65 18.28 -8.60 -13.57
CA MET A 65 16.85 -8.89 -13.45
C MET A 65 16.48 -9.45 -12.08
N ILE A 66 17.28 -10.36 -11.51
CA ILE A 66 17.08 -10.87 -10.14
C ILE A 66 17.15 -9.72 -9.13
N ILE A 67 18.15 -8.87 -9.25
CA ILE A 67 18.32 -7.69 -8.37
C ILE A 67 17.09 -6.79 -8.48
N ILE A 68 16.54 -6.60 -9.68
CA ILE A 68 15.39 -5.74 -9.92
C ILE A 68 14.09 -6.37 -9.44
N ALA A 69 13.87 -7.66 -9.66
CA ALA A 69 12.74 -8.40 -9.10
C ALA A 69 12.77 -8.38 -7.56
N PHE A 70 13.96 -8.52 -6.96
CA PHE A 70 14.17 -8.34 -5.53
C PHE A 70 13.79 -6.92 -5.07
N PHE A 71 14.18 -5.89 -5.83
CA PHE A 71 13.76 -4.52 -5.58
C PHE A 71 12.26 -4.30 -5.80
N GLY A 72 11.60 -5.08 -6.67
CA GLY A 72 10.15 -5.01 -6.90
C GLY A 72 9.34 -5.38 -5.66
N GLY A 73 9.90 -6.26 -4.82
CA GLY A 73 9.36 -6.59 -3.50
C GLY A 73 9.44 -5.46 -2.46
N PHE A 74 10.01 -4.30 -2.78
CA PHE A 74 10.25 -3.23 -1.80
C PHE A 74 8.98 -2.53 -1.32
N ALA A 75 7.82 -2.74 -1.96
CA ALA A 75 6.55 -2.25 -1.45
C ALA A 75 6.30 -2.72 0.00
N GLY A 76 6.59 -3.99 0.30
CA GLY A 76 6.51 -4.54 1.65
C GLY A 76 7.48 -3.84 2.61
N TYR A 77 8.73 -3.61 2.19
CA TYR A 77 9.72 -2.88 2.97
C TYR A 77 9.29 -1.42 3.23
N PHE A 78 8.71 -0.75 2.24
CA PHE A 78 8.21 0.61 2.37
C PHE A 78 7.05 0.70 3.39
N ILE A 79 6.11 -0.26 3.35
CA ILE A 79 5.05 -0.40 4.35
C ILE A 79 5.63 -0.63 5.75
N LEU A 80 6.65 -1.48 5.86
CA LEU A 80 7.33 -1.78 7.13
C LEU A 80 7.95 -0.50 7.72
N ILE A 81 8.83 0.19 6.99
CA ILE A 81 9.52 1.40 7.45
C ILE A 81 8.52 2.51 7.77
N SER A 82 7.52 2.73 6.91
CA SER A 82 6.45 3.70 7.16
C SER A 82 5.74 3.40 8.48
N SER A 83 5.44 2.13 8.75
CA SER A 83 4.78 1.69 9.98
C SER A 83 5.69 1.82 11.21
N VAL A 84 7.00 1.57 11.09
CA VAL A 84 7.99 1.82 12.17
C VAL A 84 8.00 3.29 12.57
N VAL A 85 8.14 4.19 11.60
CA VAL A 85 8.20 5.64 11.83
C VAL A 85 6.90 6.14 12.46
N ASN A 86 5.76 5.70 11.92
CA ASN A 86 4.45 6.08 12.44
C ASN A 86 4.18 5.52 13.84
N GLY A 87 4.55 4.26 14.11
CA GLY A 87 4.44 3.63 15.41
C GLY A 87 5.30 4.32 16.47
N LEU A 88 6.55 4.65 16.13
CA LEU A 88 7.46 5.41 16.97
C LEU A 88 6.93 6.80 17.29
N ALA A 89 6.51 7.55 16.27
CA ALA A 89 5.99 8.90 16.43
C ALA A 89 4.72 8.91 17.30
N THR A 90 3.78 7.99 17.02
CA THR A 90 2.53 7.87 17.79
C THR A 90 2.80 7.54 19.24
N THR A 91 3.67 6.57 19.51
CA THR A 91 4.01 6.15 20.88
C THR A 91 4.69 7.30 21.64
N LYS A 92 5.68 7.97 21.03
CA LYS A 92 6.35 9.12 21.66
C LYS A 92 5.39 10.26 21.94
N SER A 93 4.50 10.60 21.01
CA SER A 93 3.49 11.64 21.23
C SER A 93 2.50 11.25 22.34
N ALA A 94 2.12 9.97 22.42
CA ALA A 94 1.27 9.47 23.50
C ALA A 94 1.96 9.51 24.87
N LEU A 95 3.25 9.16 24.95
CA LEU A 95 4.04 9.27 26.19
C LEU A 95 4.18 10.72 26.67
N LYS A 96 4.19 11.69 25.74
CA LYS A 96 4.16 13.12 26.05
C LYS A 96 2.79 13.64 26.51
N GLY A 97 1.81 12.77 26.73
CA GLY A 97 0.47 13.16 27.17
C GLY A 97 -0.42 13.72 26.06
N THR A 98 -0.08 13.51 24.78
CA THR A 98 -0.99 13.91 23.70
C THR A 98 -2.29 13.10 23.77
N GLN A 99 -3.43 13.78 23.70
CA GLN A 99 -4.73 13.12 23.78
C GLN A 99 -4.90 12.03 22.69
N PRO A 100 -5.39 10.83 23.03
CA PRO A 100 -5.53 9.72 22.08
C PRO A 100 -6.40 10.06 20.86
N ASN A 101 -7.48 10.84 21.05
CA ASN A 101 -8.37 11.27 19.96
C ASN A 101 -7.62 12.11 18.92
N LYS A 102 -6.73 13.01 19.36
CA LYS A 102 -5.93 13.87 18.47
C LYS A 102 -4.92 13.03 17.68
N LEU A 103 -4.33 12.02 18.30
CA LEU A 103 -3.44 11.08 17.62
C LEU A 103 -4.19 10.26 16.56
N LEU A 104 -5.37 9.73 16.92
CA LEU A 104 -6.23 8.98 16.00
C LEU A 104 -6.61 9.83 14.79
N PHE A 105 -7.16 11.03 15.04
CA PHE A 105 -7.61 11.93 13.98
C PHE A 105 -6.47 12.26 13.01
N LYS A 106 -5.28 12.59 13.53
CA LYS A 106 -4.10 12.84 12.70
C LYS A 106 -3.76 11.64 11.81
N ARG A 107 -3.84 10.40 12.33
CA ARG A 107 -3.54 9.18 11.56
C ARG A 107 -4.60 8.89 10.51
N ILE A 108 -5.87 9.03 10.85
CA ILE A 108 -6.98 8.88 9.89
C ILE A 108 -6.83 9.93 8.77
N LEU A 109 -6.64 11.21 9.11
CA LEU A 109 -6.49 12.26 8.12
C LEU A 109 -5.27 12.03 7.20
N THR A 110 -4.15 11.60 7.76
CA THR A 110 -2.94 11.26 6.98
C THR A 110 -3.21 10.06 6.07
N GLY A 111 -3.84 8.99 6.59
CA GLY A 111 -4.17 7.79 5.82
C GLY A 111 -5.14 8.09 4.69
N VAL A 112 -6.25 8.79 4.96
CA VAL A 112 -7.22 9.24 3.96
C VAL A 112 -6.58 10.16 2.92
N GLY A 113 -5.72 11.09 3.34
CA GLY A 113 -4.97 11.94 2.42
C GLY A 113 -4.09 11.14 1.46
N ILE A 114 -3.42 10.09 1.97
CA ILE A 114 -2.62 9.17 1.14
C ILE A 114 -3.53 8.36 0.20
N LEU A 115 -4.69 7.88 0.66
CA LEU A 115 -5.65 7.16 -0.18
C LEU A 115 -6.14 8.03 -1.35
N ILE A 116 -6.51 9.28 -1.07
CA ILE A 116 -6.97 10.23 -2.09
C ILE A 116 -5.83 10.55 -3.07
N ALA A 117 -4.64 10.84 -2.56
CA ALA A 117 -3.48 11.11 -3.41
C ALA A 117 -3.17 9.92 -4.32
N GLY A 118 -3.12 8.70 -3.77
CA GLY A 118 -2.90 7.48 -4.54
C GLY A 118 -4.00 7.24 -5.58
N ARG A 119 -5.26 7.47 -5.24
CA ARG A 119 -6.36 7.34 -6.20
C ARG A 119 -6.21 8.32 -7.35
N ILE A 120 -5.95 9.59 -7.06
CA ILE A 120 -5.74 10.61 -8.09
C ILE A 120 -4.56 10.25 -8.99
N THR A 121 -3.42 9.83 -8.43
CA THR A 121 -2.23 9.49 -9.22
C THR A 121 -2.45 8.27 -10.11
N GLU A 122 -3.16 7.25 -9.62
CA GLU A 122 -3.42 6.04 -10.41
C GLU A 122 -4.50 6.24 -11.47
N THR A 123 -5.58 6.95 -11.14
CA THR A 123 -6.71 7.10 -12.06
C THR A 123 -6.48 8.18 -13.10
N LEU A 124 -5.76 9.25 -12.74
CA LEU A 124 -5.51 10.38 -13.65
C LEU A 124 -4.09 10.41 -14.18
N GLY A 125 -3.10 9.82 -13.50
CA GLY A 125 -1.70 9.92 -13.89
C GLY A 125 -1.33 9.08 -15.12
N TYR A 126 -0.08 8.63 -15.13
CA TYR A 126 0.52 7.95 -16.28
C TYR A 126 -0.21 6.65 -16.67
N TYR A 127 -0.60 5.85 -15.68
CA TYR A 127 -1.32 4.59 -15.91
C TYR A 127 -2.84 4.75 -15.99
N GLY A 128 -3.31 5.96 -15.75
CA GLY A 128 -4.72 6.33 -15.75
C GLY A 128 -5.12 7.02 -17.04
N TYR A 129 -6.12 7.88 -16.90
CA TYR A 129 -6.76 8.55 -18.02
C TYR A 129 -5.79 9.40 -18.86
N PHE A 130 -5.03 10.32 -18.23
CA PHE A 130 -4.21 11.25 -19.01
C PHE A 130 -3.02 10.56 -19.68
N GLY A 131 -2.33 9.65 -19.00
CA GLY A 131 -1.22 8.95 -19.63
C GLY A 131 -1.68 8.05 -20.78
N ARG A 132 -2.89 7.47 -20.72
CA ARG A 132 -3.44 6.74 -21.86
C ARG A 132 -3.74 7.65 -23.04
N VAL A 133 -4.35 8.82 -22.81
CA VAL A 133 -4.61 9.77 -23.89
C VAL A 133 -3.30 10.22 -24.55
N LEU A 134 -2.27 10.56 -23.76
CA LEU A 134 -0.97 10.97 -24.27
C LEU A 134 -0.27 9.86 -25.10
N THR A 135 -0.37 8.60 -24.67
CA THR A 135 0.26 7.47 -25.37
C THR A 135 -0.54 7.00 -26.59
N SER A 136 -1.85 7.23 -26.62
CA SER A 136 -2.72 6.86 -27.75
C SER A 136 -2.59 7.77 -28.97
N GLY A 137 -1.84 8.88 -28.87
CA GLY A 137 -1.72 9.87 -29.95
C GLY A 137 -2.94 10.78 -30.12
N ASN A 138 -3.96 10.63 -29.27
CA ASN A 138 -5.14 11.50 -29.25
C ASN A 138 -4.75 12.91 -28.79
N SER A 139 -5.42 13.92 -29.35
CA SER A 139 -5.18 15.31 -28.95
C SER A 139 -5.63 15.56 -27.51
N ILE A 140 -4.96 16.46 -26.79
CA ILE A 140 -5.34 16.79 -25.41
C ILE A 140 -6.78 17.34 -25.29
N LEU A 141 -7.31 17.92 -26.38
CA LEU A 141 -8.69 18.39 -26.47
C LEU A 141 -9.71 17.23 -26.57
N GLN A 142 -9.32 16.08 -27.12
CA GLN A 142 -10.12 14.85 -27.07
C GLN A 142 -10.01 14.14 -25.71
N ALA A 143 -8.94 14.40 -24.95
CA ALA A 143 -8.83 13.98 -23.55
C ALA A 143 -9.89 14.67 -22.68
N THR A 144 -10.16 15.96 -22.91
CA THR A 144 -11.06 16.70 -22.02
C THR A 144 -12.53 16.36 -22.23
N THR A 145 -12.88 15.65 -23.31
CA THR A 145 -14.28 15.33 -23.63
C THR A 145 -14.78 14.04 -22.96
N TRP A 146 -13.91 13.22 -22.36
CA TRP A 146 -14.30 11.94 -21.73
C TRP A 146 -15.07 10.99 -22.68
N THR A 147 -14.90 11.16 -23.99
CA THR A 147 -15.68 10.47 -25.02
C THR A 147 -15.04 9.18 -25.51
N ASP A 148 -13.75 8.96 -25.27
CA ASP A 148 -13.08 7.72 -25.64
C ASP A 148 -13.45 6.59 -24.64
N PRO A 149 -14.25 5.60 -25.05
CA PRO A 149 -14.69 4.53 -24.15
C PRO A 149 -13.52 3.73 -23.60
N PHE A 150 -12.42 3.63 -24.37
CA PHE A 150 -11.24 2.90 -23.96
C PHE A 150 -10.52 3.60 -22.79
N SER A 151 -10.21 4.89 -22.91
CA SER A 151 -9.59 5.66 -21.83
C SER A 151 -10.47 5.73 -20.57
N VAL A 152 -11.80 5.81 -20.73
CA VAL A 152 -12.75 5.78 -19.62
C VAL A 152 -12.74 4.41 -18.90
N SER A 153 -12.67 3.30 -19.65
CA SER A 153 -12.55 1.97 -19.05
C SER A 153 -11.27 1.81 -18.21
N PHE A 154 -10.16 2.40 -18.64
CA PHE A 154 -8.90 2.41 -17.89
C PHE A 154 -8.98 3.21 -16.60
N PHE A 155 -9.61 4.38 -16.65
CA PHE A 155 -9.90 5.17 -15.46
C PHE A 155 -10.69 4.34 -14.43
N TRP A 156 -11.75 3.66 -14.89
CA TRP A 156 -12.56 2.79 -14.03
C TRP A 156 -11.77 1.62 -13.46
N ARG A 157 -10.98 0.91 -14.29
CA ARG A 157 -10.12 -0.19 -13.82
C ARG A 157 -9.18 0.27 -12.71
N ARG A 158 -8.53 1.42 -12.87
CA ARG A 158 -7.59 1.98 -11.87
C ARG A 158 -8.27 2.37 -10.55
N ILE A 159 -9.57 2.67 -10.54
CA ILE A 159 -10.34 2.86 -9.29
C ILE A 159 -10.41 1.55 -8.48
N PHE A 160 -10.52 0.41 -9.16
CA PHE A 160 -10.65 -0.91 -8.55
C PHE A 160 -9.31 -1.63 -8.38
N MET A 161 -8.18 -0.97 -8.61
CA MET A 161 -6.85 -1.53 -8.31
C MET A 161 -6.36 -1.08 -6.92
N MET A 162 -5.46 -1.84 -6.31
CA MET A 162 -4.81 -1.49 -5.05
C MET A 162 -3.31 -1.31 -5.28
N GLU A 163 -2.83 -0.08 -5.16
CA GLU A 163 -1.40 0.20 -5.33
C GLU A 163 -0.74 0.45 -3.97
N ALA A 164 0.59 0.57 -3.98
CA ALA A 164 1.39 0.70 -2.76
C ALA A 164 0.96 1.89 -1.86
N LEU A 165 0.49 3.00 -2.44
CA LEU A 165 0.00 4.15 -1.67
C LEU A 165 -1.31 3.81 -0.93
N GLN A 166 -2.23 3.14 -1.61
CA GLN A 166 -3.55 2.79 -1.08
C GLN A 166 -3.40 1.85 0.12
N ILE A 167 -2.59 0.80 -0.01
CA ILE A 167 -2.36 -0.13 1.09
C ILE A 167 -1.71 0.54 2.30
N ILE A 168 -0.80 1.50 2.08
CA ILE A 168 -0.18 2.28 3.17
C ILE A 168 -1.23 3.15 3.87
N GLY A 169 -2.11 3.79 3.11
CA GLY A 169 -3.22 4.58 3.65
C GLY A 169 -4.12 3.70 4.55
N TRP A 170 -4.52 2.53 4.07
CA TRP A 170 -5.34 1.59 4.83
C TRP A 170 -4.63 1.04 6.06
N CYS A 171 -3.37 0.62 5.93
CA CYS A 171 -2.55 0.18 7.04
C CYS A 171 -2.43 1.26 8.13
N GLN A 172 -2.24 2.52 7.74
CA GLN A 172 -2.15 3.65 8.66
C GLN A 172 -3.48 3.91 9.40
N ILE A 173 -4.62 3.78 8.72
CA ILE A 173 -5.95 3.91 9.33
C ILE A 173 -6.17 2.79 10.35
N ILE A 174 -5.97 1.53 9.94
CA ILE A 174 -6.22 0.34 10.77
C ILE A 174 -5.29 0.32 11.99
N THR A 175 -3.98 0.52 11.79
CA THR A 175 -3.03 0.61 12.92
C THR A 175 -3.29 1.84 13.79
N GLY A 176 -3.84 2.91 13.23
CA GLY A 176 -4.30 4.10 13.96
C GLY A 176 -5.43 3.78 14.93
N LEU A 177 -6.45 3.06 14.46
CA LEU A 177 -7.59 2.60 15.26
C LEU A 177 -7.14 1.66 16.39
N ILE A 178 -6.26 0.71 16.09
CA ILE A 178 -5.72 -0.21 17.11
C ILE A 178 -4.89 0.57 18.14
N ALA A 179 -4.00 1.46 17.70
CA ALA A 179 -3.21 2.29 18.60
C ALA A 179 -4.11 3.13 19.54
N PHE A 180 -5.19 3.69 19.02
CA PHE A 180 -6.17 4.42 19.82
C PHE A 180 -6.77 3.56 20.94
N ILE A 181 -7.19 2.33 20.61
CA ILE A 181 -7.74 1.38 21.58
C ILE A 181 -6.69 1.00 22.64
N LEU A 182 -5.43 0.83 22.23
CA LEU A 182 -4.35 0.44 23.13
C LEU A 182 -3.86 1.56 24.05
N ILE A 183 -3.86 2.81 23.58
CA ILE A 183 -3.32 3.97 24.31
C ILE A 183 -4.33 4.51 25.32
N ARG A 184 -5.63 4.37 25.07
CA ARG A 184 -6.68 4.87 25.97
C ARG A 184 -6.54 4.32 27.39
N LYS A 185 -7.05 5.06 28.38
CA LYS A 185 -7.03 4.68 29.82
C LYS A 185 -5.62 4.33 30.35
N GLY A 186 -4.60 5.10 29.96
CA GLY A 186 -3.22 4.86 30.43
C GLY A 186 -2.61 3.56 29.91
N GLY A 187 -3.03 3.11 28.72
CA GLY A 187 -2.49 1.89 28.12
C GLY A 187 -1.16 2.10 27.41
N VAL A 188 -0.69 3.34 27.26
CA VAL A 188 0.60 3.67 26.63
C VAL A 188 1.78 3.11 27.43
N GLN A 189 1.71 3.07 28.77
CA GLN A 189 2.77 2.56 29.62
C GLN A 189 2.91 1.02 29.55
N LYS A 190 1.89 0.32 29.06
CA LYS A 190 1.86 -1.15 28.98
C LYS A 190 2.56 -1.65 27.71
N PHE A 191 3.85 -1.35 27.55
CA PHE A 191 4.64 -1.65 26.36
C PHE A 191 4.58 -3.14 25.97
N THR A 192 4.84 -4.06 26.90
CA THR A 192 4.85 -5.51 26.64
C THR A 192 3.49 -5.99 26.13
N ARG A 193 2.39 -5.53 26.76
CA ARG A 193 1.02 -5.86 26.32
C ARG A 193 0.78 -5.39 24.89
N ASN A 194 1.11 -4.12 24.60
CA ASN A 194 0.87 -3.55 23.27
C ASN A 194 1.72 -4.24 22.19
N LEU A 195 2.97 -4.60 22.53
CA LEU A 195 3.86 -5.36 21.65
C LEU A 195 3.28 -6.73 21.32
N ILE A 196 2.87 -7.50 22.34
CA ILE A 196 2.26 -8.82 22.16
C ILE A 196 1.00 -8.72 21.30
N ILE A 197 0.16 -7.69 21.50
CA ILE A 197 -1.04 -7.49 20.69
C ILE A 197 -0.68 -7.26 19.22
N TYR A 198 0.26 -6.39 18.89
CA TYR A 198 0.66 -6.17 17.49
C TYR A 198 1.26 -7.43 16.85
N VAL A 199 2.14 -8.15 17.55
CA VAL A 199 2.71 -9.41 17.05
C VAL A 199 1.64 -10.46 16.84
N SER A 200 0.70 -10.60 17.79
CA SER A 200 -0.42 -11.54 17.69
C SER A 200 -1.34 -11.20 16.51
N LEU A 201 -1.65 -9.92 16.32
CA LEU A 201 -2.44 -9.46 15.16
C LEU A 201 -1.72 -9.72 13.84
N ALA A 202 -0.39 -9.58 13.78
CA ALA A 202 0.39 -9.92 12.60
C ALA A 202 0.27 -11.42 12.26
N VAL A 203 0.44 -12.29 13.26
CA VAL A 203 0.28 -13.74 13.08
C VAL A 203 -1.15 -14.09 12.65
N ILE A 204 -2.17 -13.49 13.27
CA ILE A 204 -3.58 -13.71 12.90
C ILE A 204 -3.81 -13.31 11.44
N VAL A 205 -3.31 -12.16 10.99
CA VAL A 205 -3.47 -11.73 9.59
C VAL A 205 -2.77 -12.70 8.63
N LEU A 206 -1.55 -13.15 8.95
CA LEU A 206 -0.83 -14.11 8.11
C LEU A 206 -1.57 -15.45 8.00
N VAL A 207 -2.05 -15.99 9.13
CA VAL A 207 -2.80 -17.25 9.15
C VAL A 207 -4.15 -17.09 8.44
N ALA A 208 -4.84 -15.97 8.64
CA ALA A 208 -6.12 -15.69 7.99
C ALA A 208 -6.00 -15.45 6.48
N SER A 209 -4.82 -15.02 5.99
CA SER A 209 -4.61 -14.66 4.58
C SER A 209 -5.05 -15.77 3.61
N PRO A 210 -4.53 -17.02 3.65
CA PRO A 210 -4.97 -18.06 2.73
C PRO A 210 -6.48 -18.35 2.79
N PHE A 211 -7.09 -18.28 3.99
CA PHE A 211 -8.53 -18.49 4.14
C PHE A 211 -9.35 -17.36 3.51
N MET A 212 -8.91 -16.11 3.67
CA MET A 212 -9.56 -14.95 3.04
C MET A 212 -9.47 -15.03 1.52
N TRP A 213 -8.31 -15.41 0.99
CA TRP A 213 -8.10 -15.59 -0.45
C TRP A 213 -8.98 -16.70 -0.99
N ASN A 214 -8.98 -17.88 -0.36
CA ASN A 214 -9.84 -18.99 -0.77
C ASN A 214 -11.33 -18.64 -0.68
N TRP A 215 -11.74 -17.93 0.37
CA TRP A 215 -13.14 -17.51 0.51
C TRP A 215 -13.58 -16.58 -0.62
N ILE A 216 -12.77 -15.59 -0.98
CA ILE A 216 -13.09 -14.60 -2.01
C ILE A 216 -13.01 -15.20 -3.42
N ASP A 217 -12.05 -16.10 -3.66
CA ASP A 217 -11.91 -16.81 -4.93
C ASP A 217 -13.12 -17.73 -5.22
N ASN A 218 -13.71 -18.31 -4.17
CA ASN A 218 -14.92 -19.15 -4.29
C ASN A 218 -16.24 -18.37 -4.30
N LEU A 219 -16.22 -17.02 -4.31
CA LEU A 219 -17.43 -16.25 -4.56
C LEU A 219 -17.89 -16.46 -6.00
N SER A 220 -19.19 -16.59 -6.23
CA SER A 220 -19.75 -16.74 -7.57
C SER A 220 -19.64 -15.42 -8.35
N TRP A 221 -18.47 -15.17 -8.93
CA TRP A 221 -18.24 -14.01 -9.78
C TRP A 221 -19.02 -14.17 -11.10
N PRO A 222 -19.72 -13.13 -11.57
CA PRO A 222 -20.36 -13.14 -12.87
C PRO A 222 -19.37 -13.49 -13.98
N ASN A 223 -19.77 -14.39 -14.88
CA ASN A 223 -18.98 -14.72 -16.06
C ASN A 223 -18.76 -13.46 -16.90
N LEU A 224 -17.50 -13.13 -17.17
CA LEU A 224 -17.16 -12.01 -18.04
C LEU A 224 -17.72 -12.28 -19.45
N PRO A 225 -18.31 -11.27 -20.14
CA PRO A 225 -18.70 -11.42 -21.54
C PRO A 225 -17.43 -11.66 -22.38
N THR A 226 -17.17 -12.93 -22.67
CA THR A 226 -15.95 -13.47 -23.28
C THR A 226 -15.64 -12.96 -24.68
N ALA A 227 -16.61 -12.35 -25.38
CA ALA A 227 -16.49 -12.03 -26.81
C ALA A 227 -15.85 -10.66 -27.14
N GLN A 228 -15.81 -9.68 -26.23
CA GLN A 228 -15.30 -8.32 -26.56
C GLN A 228 -13.88 -8.04 -26.07
N LEU A 229 -13.39 -8.79 -25.07
CA LEU A 229 -12.04 -8.61 -24.51
C LEU A 229 -10.97 -9.37 -25.31
N ILE A 230 -11.33 -10.46 -25.99
CA ILE A 230 -10.37 -11.29 -26.74
C ILE A 230 -9.99 -10.62 -28.07
N ASP A 231 -10.94 -10.00 -28.78
CA ASP A 231 -10.69 -9.36 -30.09
C ASP A 231 -9.90 -8.05 -30.00
N ASN A 232 -10.05 -7.28 -28.91
CA ASN A 232 -9.41 -5.97 -28.77
C ASN A 232 -7.99 -6.02 -28.19
N TRP A 233 -7.60 -7.11 -27.53
CA TRP A 233 -6.38 -7.16 -26.73
C TRP A 233 -5.29 -8.08 -27.26
N GLN A 234 -5.52 -8.81 -28.37
CA GLN A 234 -4.55 -9.75 -28.96
C GLN A 234 -3.89 -10.66 -27.91
N ILE A 235 -4.64 -11.08 -26.87
CA ILE A 235 -4.10 -11.95 -25.83
C ILE A 235 -4.00 -13.34 -26.45
N ALA A 236 -2.79 -13.73 -26.82
CA ALA A 236 -2.47 -15.03 -27.41
C ALA A 236 -2.81 -16.16 -26.42
N SER A 237 -4.02 -16.73 -26.55
CA SER A 237 -4.49 -18.10 -26.34
C SER A 237 -3.92 -19.05 -25.26
N ALA A 238 -3.08 -18.64 -24.32
CA ALA A 238 -2.59 -19.50 -23.23
C ALA A 238 -2.83 -18.94 -21.82
N ASP A 239 -2.69 -17.61 -21.61
CA ASP A 239 -2.85 -16.97 -20.29
C ASP A 239 -4.23 -16.35 -20.04
N ALA A 240 -5.20 -16.61 -20.92
CA ALA A 240 -6.55 -16.06 -20.79
C ALA A 240 -7.21 -16.44 -19.46
N SER A 241 -6.87 -17.61 -18.87
CA SER A 241 -7.44 -18.08 -17.60
C SER A 241 -7.20 -17.14 -16.42
N TYR A 242 -6.04 -16.46 -16.37
CA TYR A 242 -5.71 -15.52 -15.30
C TYR A 242 -6.74 -14.39 -15.20
N TYR A 243 -7.23 -13.91 -16.35
CA TYR A 243 -8.21 -12.82 -16.39
C TYR A 243 -9.59 -13.21 -15.86
N TYR A 244 -9.89 -14.50 -15.73
CA TYR A 244 -11.19 -15.00 -15.26
C TYR A 244 -11.19 -15.46 -13.79
N THR A 245 -10.03 -15.54 -13.15
CA THR A 245 -9.90 -15.96 -11.75
C THR A 245 -9.60 -14.78 -10.83
N TRP A 246 -10.07 -14.83 -9.59
CA TRP A 246 -9.64 -13.85 -8.61
C TRP A 246 -8.14 -14.06 -8.33
N PRO A 247 -7.32 -13.01 -8.24
CA PRO A 247 -7.65 -11.59 -8.18
C PRO A 247 -7.34 -10.85 -9.50
N SER A 248 -7.93 -11.18 -10.64
CA SER A 248 -7.60 -10.45 -11.87
C SER A 248 -8.13 -9.00 -11.86
N GLU A 249 -7.31 -8.05 -12.33
CA GLU A 249 -7.72 -6.65 -12.47
C GLU A 249 -8.95 -6.47 -13.38
N VAL A 250 -9.07 -7.31 -14.40
CA VAL A 250 -10.18 -7.29 -15.37
C VAL A 250 -11.46 -7.76 -14.69
N LEU A 251 -11.40 -8.87 -13.96
CA LEU A 251 -12.54 -9.38 -13.19
C LEU A 251 -13.02 -8.35 -12.16
N GLN A 252 -12.07 -7.67 -11.51
CA GLN A 252 -12.36 -6.61 -10.53
C GLN A 252 -13.04 -5.39 -11.16
N SER A 253 -12.59 -4.94 -12.33
CA SER A 253 -13.15 -3.76 -13.00
C SER A 253 -14.51 -4.03 -13.62
N GLU A 254 -14.70 -5.20 -14.23
CA GLU A 254 -15.95 -5.58 -14.89
C GLU A 254 -17.05 -5.92 -13.88
N ASN A 255 -16.67 -6.42 -12.70
CA ASN A 255 -17.60 -6.63 -11.59
C ASN A 255 -17.62 -5.44 -10.61
N ALA A 256 -17.37 -4.22 -11.09
CA ALA A 256 -17.33 -3.01 -10.27
C ALA A 256 -18.58 -2.86 -9.39
N SER A 257 -18.42 -3.18 -8.10
CA SER A 257 -19.45 -3.06 -7.09
C SER A 257 -18.83 -2.69 -5.76
N PHE A 258 -19.65 -2.24 -4.81
CA PHE A 258 -19.16 -1.98 -3.45
C PHE A 258 -18.55 -3.25 -2.83
N LEU A 259 -19.16 -4.42 -3.05
CA LEU A 259 -18.64 -5.70 -2.57
C LEU A 259 -17.27 -6.00 -3.19
N THR A 260 -17.15 -5.86 -4.51
CA THR A 260 -15.90 -6.09 -5.25
C THR A 260 -14.80 -5.16 -4.74
N TYR A 261 -15.10 -3.88 -4.48
CA TYR A 261 -14.13 -2.95 -3.90
C TYR A 261 -13.61 -3.42 -2.54
N ILE A 262 -14.49 -3.96 -1.68
CA ILE A 262 -14.09 -4.54 -0.40
C ILE A 262 -13.25 -5.81 -0.61
N CYS A 263 -13.61 -6.67 -1.56
CA CYS A 263 -12.82 -7.86 -1.90
C CYS A 263 -11.42 -7.47 -2.42
N VAL A 264 -11.31 -6.48 -3.31
CA VAL A 264 -10.02 -5.96 -3.81
C VAL A 264 -9.17 -5.47 -2.65
N LEU A 265 -9.78 -4.72 -1.74
CA LEU A 265 -9.10 -4.22 -0.56
C LEU A 265 -8.52 -5.38 0.27
N LEU A 266 -9.27 -6.47 0.43
CA LEU A 266 -8.88 -7.60 1.26
C LEU A 266 -7.86 -8.51 0.60
N THR A 267 -8.06 -8.88 -0.67
CA THR A 267 -7.30 -9.92 -1.39
C THR A 267 -7.13 -9.63 -2.89
N GLY A 268 -7.20 -8.36 -3.32
CA GLY A 268 -6.97 -7.96 -4.72
C GLY A 268 -5.55 -8.24 -5.22
N ASP A 269 -5.33 -7.94 -6.51
CA ASP A 269 -4.15 -8.39 -7.26
C ASP A 269 -2.85 -7.80 -6.71
N LEU A 270 -2.87 -6.48 -6.55
CA LEU A 270 -1.74 -5.69 -6.15
C LEU A 270 -1.94 -5.23 -4.70
N TYR A 271 -0.93 -5.52 -3.87
CA TYR A 271 -0.81 -5.08 -2.47
C TYR A 271 -2.09 -5.09 -1.60
N PRO A 272 -2.80 -6.21 -1.46
CA PRO A 272 -4.02 -6.29 -0.64
C PRO A 272 -3.74 -6.21 0.87
N ILE A 273 -4.78 -5.95 1.68
CA ILE A 273 -4.68 -5.95 3.15
C ILE A 273 -4.12 -7.27 3.67
N PHE A 274 -4.55 -8.41 3.11
CA PHE A 274 -4.02 -9.73 3.45
C PHE A 274 -3.01 -10.15 2.38
N PRO A 275 -1.68 -10.15 2.65
CA PRO A 275 -1.04 -10.17 3.97
C PRO A 275 -0.40 -8.86 4.45
N PHE A 276 -0.41 -7.78 3.66
CA PHE A 276 0.43 -6.59 3.93
C PHE A 276 0.15 -5.87 5.26
N LEU A 277 -1.06 -6.02 5.82
CA LEU A 277 -1.38 -5.51 7.14
C LEU A 277 -0.53 -6.14 8.24
N ALA A 278 -0.11 -7.40 8.09
CA ALA A 278 0.81 -8.06 9.03
C ALA A 278 2.17 -7.35 9.06
N ILE A 279 2.69 -6.96 7.90
CA ILE A 279 3.93 -6.18 7.77
C ILE A 279 3.79 -4.84 8.50
N SER A 280 2.64 -4.18 8.37
CA SER A 280 2.37 -2.94 9.09
C SER A 280 2.31 -3.13 10.61
N PHE A 281 1.73 -4.22 11.09
CA PHE A 281 1.73 -4.56 12.53
C PHE A 281 3.14 -4.84 13.05
N ILE A 282 3.95 -5.59 12.32
CA ILE A 282 5.36 -5.84 12.66
C ILE A 282 6.13 -4.51 12.71
N GLY A 283 5.96 -3.64 11.71
CA GLY A 283 6.59 -2.33 11.70
C GLY A 283 6.17 -1.48 12.89
N THR A 284 4.88 -1.46 13.22
CA THR A 284 4.36 -0.74 14.39
C THR A 284 4.93 -1.28 15.70
N ALA A 285 5.08 -2.60 15.83
CA ALA A 285 5.71 -3.27 16.98
C ALA A 285 7.18 -2.82 17.15
N TRP A 286 7.95 -2.77 16.06
CA TRP A 286 9.31 -2.21 16.08
C TRP A 286 9.33 -0.73 16.47
N GLY A 287 8.39 0.07 15.93
CA GLY A 287 8.24 1.48 16.32
C GLY A 287 7.98 1.65 17.83
N LEU A 288 7.18 0.77 18.41
CA LEU A 288 6.91 0.71 19.85
C LEU A 288 8.17 0.35 20.66
N LEU A 289 8.96 -0.63 20.21
CA LEU A 289 10.22 -1.01 20.85
C LEU A 289 11.23 0.14 20.87
N LEU A 290 11.37 0.85 19.75
CA LEU A 290 12.26 2.01 19.62
C LEU A 290 11.78 3.23 20.46
N ALA A 291 10.50 3.26 20.82
CA ALA A 291 9.93 4.31 21.66
C ALA A 291 10.10 4.05 23.16
N LYS A 292 10.47 2.82 23.56
CA LYS A 292 10.61 2.45 24.97
C LYS A 292 11.68 3.33 25.64
N PRO A 293 11.38 3.98 26.79
CA PRO A 293 12.38 4.70 27.56
C PRO A 293 13.52 3.75 27.95
N LYS A 294 14.77 4.19 27.79
CA LYS A 294 15.92 3.48 28.38
C LYS A 294 15.80 3.63 29.90
N LEU A 295 15.81 2.49 30.60
CA LEU A 295 15.93 2.44 32.06
C LEU A 295 17.30 2.96 32.47
#